data_AF-A0A8C5SNC5-F1
#
_entry.id   AF-A0A8C5SNC5-F1
#
_cell.length_a   1.000
_cell.length_b   1.000
_cell.length_c   1.000
_cell.angle_alpha   90.00
_cell.angle_beta   90.00
_cell.angle_gamma   90.00
#
_symmetry.space_group_name_H-M   'P 1'
#
loop_
_entity.id
_entity.type
_entity.pdbx_description
1 polymer ?
#
loop_
_entity_poly.entity_id
_entity_poly.type
_entity_poly.pdbx_seq_one_letter_code
_entity_poly.pdbx_strand_id
1 'polypeptide(L)'
;MASTAVPEVSPILTVPSFGEKQRHLSSSSRLDSKLSNGLEQGNHFIYVDVNRVTKLLEETDSNIDEQIQACQKVAKHYEYGVPLNDLAQISKILNLCVEKIQVDNVFIEITCEILKLYGLPFYKKKLSDEVKYAKEVQESIAQFGYLIRVPCSQIRIQICKCIISFYHAEPSVKEFEGYQPISANYKKQIVELGDLAQTVVSSLALVENQLSEKLWIIKALQHLSISEANCKLMMKAQAPRILCSHLNDVDPSGQLLFRSSEILWNLLEKTSKEQIIEQLSNLECVHALKEAFTNLLIHGFRHYDRQLRNDILVITTLVAQNPGAPMIETGFSKQLILFATFDEVKSHSPLVKGLKLTSCYEDFELKKLLLNMLTVLAKDLCSVQLLHEGKVILALFNYLKPNEKGGALGMSAAQYEELQLLAIATLATMAPLLIEDYMLCQGNTRLLLFLEWCVSNDPFFTQGNSFHGTGGRGTKLAQMRFCLRVLNPVVSLGDDALNVDLCDQGAIHQLLGILKFTTSNYKDSALVMEIQSDILLILSTLCESNIHRKELFGWEGVDTLIPFMKIDDKNFYSGLGHNRLLFCALDCLW
;
A
#
# COMPACT_ATOMS: atom_id res chain seq x y z
N MET A 1 29.60 -32.22 -3.97
CA MET A 1 28.34 -32.27 -3.21
C MET A 1 27.51 -31.09 -3.68
N ALA A 2 26.47 -31.33 -4.48
CA ALA A 2 25.68 -30.30 -5.12
C ALA A 2 24.84 -29.55 -4.06
N SER A 3 25.25 -28.33 -3.73
CA SER A 3 24.46 -27.40 -2.94
C SER A 3 23.53 -26.66 -3.89
N THR A 4 22.26 -27.04 -3.91
CA THR A 4 21.17 -26.22 -4.45
C THR A 4 21.01 -24.99 -3.55
N ALA A 5 21.83 -23.96 -3.79
CA ALA A 5 21.63 -22.65 -3.20
C ALA A 5 20.37 -22.05 -3.83
N VAL A 6 19.27 -22.07 -3.07
CA VAL A 6 18.10 -21.26 -3.36
C VAL A 6 18.57 -19.80 -3.48
N PRO A 7 18.29 -19.08 -4.58
CA PRO A 7 18.67 -17.68 -4.68
C PRO A 7 18.03 -16.92 -3.50
N GLU A 8 18.84 -16.15 -2.78
CA GLU A 8 18.37 -15.28 -1.71
C GLU A 8 17.15 -14.50 -2.20
N VAL A 9 16.05 -14.69 -1.46
CA VAL A 9 14.79 -13.99 -1.66
C VAL A 9 15.10 -12.50 -1.78
N SER A 10 14.80 -11.92 -2.94
CA SER A 10 14.80 -10.46 -3.12
C SER A 10 14.10 -9.83 -1.92
N PRO A 11 14.64 -8.75 -1.33
CA PRO A 11 14.16 -8.24 -0.06
C PRO A 11 12.65 -8.08 -0.13
N ILE A 12 11.96 -8.72 0.83
CA ILE A 12 10.56 -8.46 1.15
C ILE A 12 10.38 -6.95 1.05
N LEU A 13 9.40 -6.50 0.28
CA LEU A 13 8.97 -5.10 0.19
C LEU A 13 9.02 -4.50 1.59
N THR A 14 10.09 -3.76 1.91
CA THR A 14 10.00 -2.74 2.92
C THR A 14 9.08 -1.72 2.31
N VAL A 15 7.85 -1.72 2.81
CA VAL A 15 6.87 -0.64 2.63
C VAL A 15 7.67 0.66 2.73
N PRO A 16 7.70 1.50 1.70
CA PRO A 16 8.40 2.77 1.81
C PRO A 16 7.83 3.50 3.02
N SER A 17 8.67 3.83 4.01
CA SER A 17 8.29 4.80 5.02
C SER A 17 8.25 6.16 4.32
N PHE A 18 7.12 6.47 3.70
CA PHE A 18 6.83 7.85 3.31
C PHE A 18 6.67 8.63 4.60
N GLY A 19 7.59 9.57 4.81
CA GLY A 19 7.72 10.32 6.04
C GLY A 19 6.39 10.86 6.54
N GLU A 20 6.26 10.92 7.86
CA GLU A 20 5.23 11.63 8.60
C GLU A 20 5.05 13.05 8.07
N LYS A 21 4.23 13.22 7.04
CA LYS A 21 3.45 14.43 6.85
C LYS A 21 2.04 14.03 7.20
N GLN A 22 1.67 14.35 8.44
CA GLN A 22 0.29 14.48 8.86
C GLN A 22 -0.52 15.04 7.69
N ARG A 23 -1.49 14.24 7.20
CA ARG A 23 -2.54 14.71 6.30
C ARG A 23 -3.34 15.76 7.07
N HIS A 24 -2.84 16.99 7.12
CA HIS A 24 -3.60 18.12 7.61
C HIS A 24 -4.65 18.45 6.55
N LEU A 25 -5.89 18.04 6.83
CA LEU A 25 -7.08 18.68 6.28
C LEU A 25 -7.01 20.17 6.67
N SER A 26 -6.52 21.01 5.76
CA SER A 26 -6.57 22.46 5.94
C SER A 26 -7.99 22.95 5.68
N SER A 27 -8.82 22.97 6.73
CA SER A 27 -10.05 23.77 6.74
C SER A 27 -9.68 25.23 6.95
N SER A 28 -9.61 26.00 5.87
CA SER A 28 -9.50 27.46 5.98
C SER A 28 -10.86 28.04 6.39
N SER A 29 -10.99 28.45 7.64
CA SER A 29 -12.01 29.42 8.05
C SER A 29 -11.34 30.51 8.87
N ARG A 30 -10.96 31.60 8.19
CA ARG A 30 -10.76 32.90 8.84
C ARG A 30 -12.13 33.35 9.32
N LEU A 31 -12.30 33.51 10.62
CA LEU A 31 -13.40 34.25 11.20
C LEU A 31 -12.81 35.34 12.09
N ASP A 32 -13.02 36.58 11.64
CA ASP A 32 -12.72 37.81 12.34
C ASP A 32 -13.44 37.85 13.69
N SER A 33 -12.68 38.03 14.76
CA SER A 33 -13.21 38.31 16.08
C SER A 33 -13.77 39.73 16.11
N LYS A 34 -15.09 39.88 16.00
CA LYS A 34 -15.80 41.08 16.47
C LYS A 34 -16.45 40.77 17.82
N LEU A 35 -16.00 41.52 18.82
CA LEU A 35 -16.63 41.69 20.11
C LEU A 35 -18.13 42.02 19.95
N SER A 36 -19.00 41.25 20.59
CA SER A 36 -20.33 41.71 20.96
C SER A 36 -20.62 41.38 22.42
N ASN A 37 -20.58 42.42 23.24
CA ASN A 37 -21.28 42.51 24.53
C ASN A 37 -22.78 42.25 24.31
N GLY A 38 -23.42 41.47 25.20
CA GLY A 38 -24.87 41.43 25.22
C GLY A 38 -25.49 40.26 25.99
N LEU A 39 -25.83 40.54 27.25
CA LEU A 39 -27.03 40.07 27.96
C LEU A 39 -27.15 38.58 28.30
N GLU A 40 -26.86 38.30 29.58
CA GLU A 40 -27.33 37.14 30.33
C GLU A 40 -28.85 37.00 30.20
N GLN A 41 -29.31 35.97 29.48
CA GLN A 41 -30.64 35.42 29.64
C GLN A 41 -30.49 34.08 30.35
N GLY A 42 -31.02 34.01 31.58
CA GLY A 42 -31.11 32.78 32.35
C GLY A 42 -31.90 31.72 31.59
N ASN A 43 -31.24 30.60 31.28
CA ASN A 43 -31.86 29.48 30.58
C ASN A 43 -32.76 28.70 31.57
N HIS A 44 -34.07 28.77 31.38
CA HIS A 44 -34.98 27.77 31.91
C HIS A 44 -34.66 26.42 31.26
N PHE A 45 -33.96 25.54 31.97
CA PHE A 45 -33.87 24.13 31.59
C PHE A 45 -35.29 23.55 31.52
N ILE A 46 -35.68 23.04 30.35
CA ILE A 46 -36.97 22.35 30.19
C ILE A 46 -36.86 21.05 30.96
N TYR A 47 -37.53 20.94 32.11
CA TYR A 47 -37.59 19.68 32.84
C TYR A 47 -38.38 18.65 32.04
N VAL A 48 -37.78 17.48 31.79
CA VAL A 48 -38.42 16.37 31.09
C VAL A 48 -38.33 15.13 31.96
N ASP A 49 -39.49 14.56 32.30
CA ASP A 49 -39.56 13.25 32.96
C ASP A 49 -39.45 12.13 31.91
N VAL A 50 -38.22 11.68 31.66
CA VAL A 50 -37.87 10.67 30.66
C VAL A 50 -38.58 9.32 30.91
N ASN A 51 -38.88 8.99 32.17
CA ASN A 51 -39.64 7.78 32.52
C ASN A 51 -41.09 7.87 32.07
N ARG A 52 -41.70 9.06 32.20
CA ARG A 52 -43.06 9.31 31.70
C ARG A 52 -43.12 9.22 30.18
N VAL A 53 -42.10 9.71 29.47
CA VAL A 53 -42.01 9.59 28.00
C VAL A 53 -41.94 8.13 27.58
N THR A 54 -41.15 7.32 28.29
CA THR A 54 -41.05 5.87 28.03
C THR A 54 -42.40 5.18 28.17
N LYS A 55 -43.15 5.43 29.26
CA LYS A 55 -44.49 4.84 29.46
C LYS A 55 -45.47 5.26 28.36
N LEU A 56 -45.44 6.55 27.97
CA LEU A 56 -46.29 7.07 26.91
C LEU A 56 -46.02 6.38 25.55
N LEU A 57 -44.78 5.99 25.28
CA LEU A 57 -44.42 5.25 24.06
C LEU A 57 -44.81 3.77 24.11
N GLU A 58 -44.82 3.16 25.31
CA GLU A 58 -45.27 1.78 25.51
C GLU A 58 -46.80 1.63 25.34
N GLU A 59 -47.56 2.69 25.61
CA GLU A 59 -49.01 2.71 25.42
C GLU A 59 -49.40 2.63 23.93
N THR A 60 -50.40 1.78 23.61
CA THR A 60 -50.90 1.57 22.24
C THR A 60 -52.01 2.53 21.83
N ASP A 61 -52.77 3.06 22.79
CA ASP A 61 -53.95 3.92 22.56
C ASP A 61 -53.66 5.43 22.72
N SER A 62 -52.43 5.78 23.08
CA SER A 62 -52.00 7.17 23.28
C SER A 62 -51.86 7.92 21.96
N ASN A 63 -52.15 9.23 21.99
CA ASN A 63 -52.13 10.09 20.81
C ASN A 63 -50.70 10.18 20.24
N ILE A 64 -50.55 9.89 18.93
CA ILE A 64 -49.28 9.95 18.19
C ILE A 64 -48.64 11.34 18.29
N ASP A 65 -49.43 12.42 18.21
CA ASP A 65 -48.91 13.79 18.33
C ASP A 65 -48.35 14.07 19.72
N GLU A 66 -48.97 13.53 20.76
CA GLU A 66 -48.48 13.65 22.14
C GLU A 66 -47.18 12.87 22.35
N GLN A 67 -47.09 11.67 21.77
CA GLN A 67 -45.86 10.86 21.77
C GLN A 67 -44.70 11.58 21.08
N ILE A 68 -44.94 12.16 19.89
CA ILE A 68 -43.92 12.91 19.15
C ILE A 68 -43.49 14.15 19.93
N GLN A 69 -44.43 14.94 20.45
CA GLN A 69 -44.11 16.12 21.25
C GLN A 69 -43.31 15.77 22.52
N ALA A 70 -43.61 14.63 23.15
CA ALA A 70 -42.85 14.15 24.30
C ALA A 70 -41.40 13.82 23.92
N CYS A 71 -41.17 13.12 22.81
CA CYS A 71 -39.83 12.86 22.30
C CYS A 71 -39.11 14.14 21.85
N GLN A 72 -39.81 15.12 21.27
CA GLN A 72 -39.22 16.41 20.88
C GLN A 72 -38.69 17.17 22.11
N LYS A 73 -39.43 17.09 23.24
CA LYS A 73 -38.96 17.63 24.51
C LYS A 73 -37.69 16.92 24.99
N VAL A 74 -37.58 15.60 24.82
CA VAL A 74 -36.35 14.85 25.13
C VAL A 74 -35.18 15.32 24.27
N ALA A 75 -35.37 15.41 22.95
CA ALA A 75 -34.34 15.89 22.03
C ALA A 75 -33.85 17.31 22.41
N LYS A 76 -34.79 18.21 22.74
CA LYS A 76 -34.47 19.57 23.18
C LYS A 76 -33.80 19.62 24.55
N HIS A 77 -34.16 18.74 25.47
CA HIS A 77 -33.56 18.68 26.80
C HIS A 77 -32.06 18.33 26.73
N TYR A 78 -31.69 17.45 25.81
CA TYR A 78 -30.31 16.98 25.63
C TYR A 78 -29.58 17.65 24.46
N GLU A 79 -30.05 18.81 23.96
CA GLU A 79 -29.52 19.45 22.74
C GLU A 79 -28.04 19.88 22.83
N TYR A 80 -27.48 19.97 24.03
CA TYR A 80 -26.07 20.33 24.29
C TYR A 80 -25.19 19.12 24.66
N GLY A 81 -25.76 17.92 24.75
CA GLY A 81 -25.08 16.67 25.05
C GLY A 81 -25.74 15.86 26.15
N VAL A 82 -25.17 14.68 26.40
CA VAL A 82 -25.86 13.60 27.11
C VAL A 82 -25.07 13.15 28.35
N PRO A 83 -25.63 13.24 29.56
CA PRO A 83 -25.06 12.64 30.77
C PRO A 83 -25.00 11.10 30.67
N LEU A 84 -23.89 10.50 31.10
CA LEU A 84 -23.71 9.04 31.00
C LEU A 84 -24.80 8.24 31.73
N ASN A 85 -25.34 8.77 32.83
CA ASN A 85 -26.39 8.12 33.63
C ASN A 85 -27.77 8.07 32.94
N ASP A 86 -27.98 8.88 31.90
CA ASP A 86 -29.26 8.98 31.19
C ASP A 86 -29.28 8.18 29.88
N LEU A 87 -28.12 7.73 29.40
CA LEU A 87 -27.97 7.02 28.12
C LEU A 87 -28.85 5.77 28.03
N ALA A 88 -28.98 5.00 29.11
CA ALA A 88 -29.83 3.80 29.12
C ALA A 88 -31.31 4.14 28.85
N GLN A 89 -31.81 5.24 29.41
CA GLN A 89 -33.19 5.68 29.19
C GLN A 89 -33.39 6.24 27.77
N ILE A 90 -32.42 7.01 27.27
CA ILE A 90 -32.43 7.52 25.88
C ILE A 90 -32.39 6.35 24.89
N SER A 91 -31.60 5.31 25.17
CA SER A 91 -31.53 4.07 24.36
C SER A 91 -32.88 3.36 24.31
N LYS A 92 -33.59 3.30 25.46
CA LYS A 92 -34.93 2.73 25.54
C LYS A 92 -35.94 3.53 24.72
N ILE A 93 -35.93 4.85 24.82
CA ILE A 93 -36.79 5.74 24.00
C ILE A 93 -36.49 5.54 22.51
N LEU A 94 -35.21 5.48 22.14
CA LEU A 94 -34.80 5.24 20.76
C LEU A 94 -35.35 3.91 20.21
N ASN A 95 -35.25 2.82 20.97
CA ASN A 95 -35.81 1.53 20.56
C ASN A 95 -37.33 1.60 20.34
N LEU A 96 -38.06 2.21 21.28
CA LEU A 96 -39.51 2.37 21.16
C LEU A 96 -39.89 3.23 19.95
N CYS A 97 -39.16 4.33 19.71
CA CYS A 97 -39.35 5.15 18.51
C CYS A 97 -39.15 4.33 17.23
N VAL A 98 -38.12 3.48 17.18
CA VAL A 98 -37.84 2.60 16.04
C VAL A 98 -38.94 1.55 15.84
N GLU A 99 -39.44 0.94 16.92
CA GLU A 99 -40.57 0.00 16.86
C GLU A 99 -41.83 0.66 16.29
N LYS A 100 -42.12 1.90 16.71
CA LYS A 100 -43.29 2.68 16.24
C LYS A 100 -43.23 3.05 14.76
N ILE A 101 -42.06 3.02 14.12
CA ILE A 101 -41.97 3.23 12.65
C ILE A 101 -42.73 2.15 11.88
N GLN A 102 -42.84 0.94 12.42
CA GLN A 102 -43.65 -0.12 11.80
C GLN A 102 -45.14 0.18 11.84
N VAL A 103 -45.58 1.06 12.76
CA VAL A 103 -46.97 1.49 12.91
C VAL A 103 -47.22 2.72 12.05
N ASP A 104 -46.36 3.73 12.14
CA ASP A 104 -46.48 4.98 11.40
C ASP A 104 -45.11 5.60 11.06
N ASN A 105 -44.93 5.97 9.79
CA ASN A 105 -43.72 6.61 9.28
C ASN A 105 -43.48 8.02 9.86
N VAL A 106 -44.47 8.66 10.49
CA VAL A 106 -44.28 9.95 11.18
C VAL A 106 -43.21 9.84 12.28
N PHE A 107 -42.96 8.64 12.83
CA PHE A 107 -41.90 8.42 13.81
C PHE A 107 -40.47 8.50 13.25
N ILE A 108 -40.27 8.52 11.93
CA ILE A 108 -38.93 8.53 11.33
C ILE A 108 -38.16 9.80 11.71
N GLU A 109 -38.79 10.97 11.57
CA GLU A 109 -38.13 12.26 11.84
C GLU A 109 -37.72 12.37 13.31
N ILE A 110 -38.63 12.06 14.22
CA ILE A 110 -38.35 12.12 15.65
C ILE A 110 -37.33 11.06 16.09
N THR A 111 -37.32 9.88 15.46
CA THR A 111 -36.26 8.87 15.65
C THR A 111 -34.90 9.44 15.25
N CYS A 112 -34.83 10.17 14.14
CA CYS A 112 -33.60 10.82 13.70
C CYS A 112 -33.15 11.92 14.67
N GLU A 113 -34.07 12.70 15.24
CA GLU A 113 -33.73 13.70 16.28
C GLU A 113 -33.18 13.05 17.55
N ILE A 114 -33.78 11.94 18.01
CA ILE A 114 -33.25 11.20 19.17
C ILE A 114 -31.89 10.57 18.83
N LEU A 115 -31.69 10.05 17.62
CA LEU A 115 -30.40 9.53 17.17
C LEU A 115 -29.31 10.61 17.18
N LYS A 116 -29.63 11.86 16.78
CA LYS A 116 -28.66 12.97 16.77
C LYS A 116 -28.02 13.22 18.12
N LEU A 117 -28.70 12.91 19.22
CA LEU A 117 -28.15 13.06 20.57
C LEU A 117 -26.86 12.27 20.79
N TYR A 118 -26.71 11.13 20.11
CA TYR A 118 -25.50 10.32 20.18
C TYR A 118 -24.31 10.90 19.41
N GLY A 119 -24.56 11.86 18.52
CA GLY A 119 -23.51 12.64 17.87
C GLY A 119 -23.01 13.81 18.72
N LEU A 120 -23.62 14.07 19.87
CA LEU A 120 -23.26 15.16 20.78
C LEU A 120 -22.24 14.69 21.85
N PRO A 121 -21.56 15.62 22.54
CA PRO A 121 -20.66 15.27 23.63
C PRO A 121 -21.37 14.51 24.76
N PHE A 122 -20.72 13.45 25.25
CA PHE A 122 -21.17 12.77 26.47
C PHE A 122 -20.49 13.38 27.69
N TYR A 123 -21.23 13.46 28.80
CA TYR A 123 -20.81 14.15 30.01
C TYR A 123 -20.78 13.22 31.23
N LYS A 124 -19.73 13.37 32.04
CA LYS A 124 -19.52 12.70 33.32
C LYS A 124 -19.57 13.71 34.47
N LYS A 125 -20.06 13.28 35.65
CA LYS A 125 -20.06 14.10 36.86
C LYS A 125 -18.86 13.80 37.75
N LYS A 126 -18.38 12.55 37.72
CA LYS A 126 -17.19 12.06 38.42
C LYS A 126 -16.31 11.26 37.47
N LEU A 127 -15.02 11.19 37.74
CA LEU A 127 -14.10 10.35 36.97
C LEU A 127 -14.50 8.87 36.99
N SER A 128 -15.04 8.39 38.12
CA SER A 128 -15.53 7.01 38.26
C SER A 128 -16.73 6.68 37.36
N ASP A 129 -17.42 7.68 36.82
CA ASP A 129 -18.61 7.46 35.97
C ASP A 129 -18.25 6.76 34.66
N GLU A 130 -17.05 7.01 34.11
CA GLU A 130 -16.57 6.32 32.90
C GLU A 130 -16.46 4.81 33.13
N VAL A 131 -16.05 4.37 34.33
CA VAL A 131 -16.01 2.94 34.66
C VAL A 131 -17.41 2.42 35.02
N LYS A 132 -18.17 3.21 35.79
CA LYS A 132 -19.49 2.82 36.29
C LYS A 132 -20.49 2.55 35.16
N TYR A 133 -20.52 3.42 34.15
CA TYR A 133 -21.48 3.36 33.04
C TYR A 133 -20.89 2.77 31.76
N ALA A 134 -19.67 2.20 31.83
CA ALA A 134 -18.97 1.68 30.65
C ALA A 134 -19.83 0.72 29.83
N LYS A 135 -20.52 -0.21 30.52
CA LYS A 135 -21.33 -1.25 29.89
C LYS A 135 -22.54 -0.65 29.18
N GLU A 136 -23.28 0.24 29.84
CA GLU A 136 -24.44 0.90 29.28
C GLU A 136 -24.07 1.72 28.05
N VAL A 137 -22.96 2.47 28.12
CA VAL A 137 -22.49 3.28 26.99
C VAL A 137 -22.06 2.38 25.83
N GLN A 138 -21.37 1.29 26.13
CA GLN A 138 -20.98 0.30 25.13
C GLN A 138 -22.20 -0.32 24.43
N GLU A 139 -23.22 -0.74 25.20
CA GLU A 139 -24.46 -1.29 24.66
C GLU A 139 -25.21 -0.26 23.79
N SER A 140 -25.28 1.01 24.24
CA SER A 140 -25.89 2.09 23.48
C SER A 140 -25.19 2.38 22.16
N ILE A 141 -23.85 2.37 22.11
CA ILE A 141 -23.10 2.57 20.87
C ILE A 141 -23.20 1.33 19.97
N ALA A 142 -23.15 0.12 20.52
CA ALA A 142 -23.34 -1.11 19.77
C ALA A 142 -24.75 -1.21 19.14
N GLN A 143 -25.76 -0.54 19.73
CA GLN A 143 -27.12 -0.46 19.22
C GLN A 143 -27.18 0.05 17.77
N PHE A 144 -26.28 0.95 17.38
CA PHE A 144 -26.18 1.43 15.99
C PHE A 144 -25.99 0.30 14.98
N GLY A 145 -25.23 -0.73 15.34
CA GLY A 145 -25.03 -1.92 14.52
C GLY A 145 -26.30 -2.72 14.26
N TYR A 146 -27.25 -2.68 15.19
CA TYR A 146 -28.57 -3.29 15.03
C TYR A 146 -29.52 -2.38 14.26
N LEU A 147 -29.55 -1.09 14.62
CA LEU A 147 -30.47 -0.11 14.03
C LEU A 147 -30.17 0.19 12.56
N ILE A 148 -28.93 0.04 12.10
CA ILE A 148 -28.59 0.22 10.68
C ILE A 148 -29.31 -0.79 9.77
N ARG A 149 -29.82 -1.90 10.34
CA ARG A 149 -30.58 -2.91 9.60
C ARG A 149 -32.00 -2.45 9.26
N VAL A 150 -32.52 -1.45 9.97
CA VAL A 150 -33.84 -0.86 9.69
C VAL A 150 -33.87 -0.39 8.23
N PRO A 151 -34.86 -0.80 7.42
CA PRO A 151 -34.95 -0.48 5.99
C PRO A 151 -35.41 0.96 5.74
N CYS A 152 -34.77 1.92 6.41
CA CYS A 152 -35.06 3.35 6.29
C CYS A 152 -33.76 4.12 6.00
N SER A 153 -33.71 4.76 4.83
CA SER A 153 -32.57 5.55 4.36
C SER A 153 -32.15 6.63 5.35
N GLN A 154 -33.12 7.43 5.84
CA GLN A 154 -32.86 8.54 6.74
C GLN A 154 -32.19 8.07 8.04
N ILE A 155 -32.65 6.95 8.60
CA ILE A 155 -32.11 6.36 9.83
C ILE A 155 -30.69 5.82 9.59
N ARG A 156 -30.47 5.05 8.52
CA ARG A 156 -29.13 4.53 8.18
C ARG A 156 -28.10 5.64 8.03
N ILE A 157 -28.46 6.68 7.28
CA ILE A 157 -27.61 7.86 7.08
C ILE A 157 -27.38 8.60 8.41
N GLN A 158 -28.43 8.78 9.22
CA GLN A 158 -28.32 9.46 10.51
C GLN A 158 -27.42 8.69 11.48
N ILE A 159 -27.50 7.37 11.54
CA ILE A 159 -26.59 6.52 12.33
C ILE A 159 -25.14 6.75 11.88
N CYS A 160 -24.87 6.71 10.57
CA CYS A 160 -23.53 6.95 10.06
C CYS A 160 -23.02 8.36 10.43
N LYS A 161 -23.87 9.39 10.35
CA LYS A 161 -23.55 10.74 10.80
C LYS A 161 -23.22 10.77 12.29
N CYS A 162 -23.99 10.09 13.14
CA CYS A 162 -23.72 10.03 14.58
C CYS A 162 -22.39 9.35 14.89
N ILE A 163 -22.07 8.23 14.22
CA ILE A 163 -20.76 7.57 14.36
C ILE A 163 -19.64 8.55 14.02
N ILE A 164 -19.74 9.23 12.88
CA ILE A 164 -18.72 10.20 12.44
C ILE A 164 -18.61 11.35 13.45
N SER A 165 -19.73 11.94 13.85
CA SER A 165 -19.78 13.05 14.81
C SER A 165 -19.22 12.65 16.16
N PHE A 166 -19.43 11.41 16.63
CA PHE A 166 -18.91 10.96 17.91
C PHE A 166 -17.37 11.06 18.00
N TYR A 167 -16.66 10.79 16.90
CA TYR A 167 -15.21 10.96 16.82
C TYR A 167 -14.76 12.43 16.92
N HIS A 168 -15.59 13.35 16.42
CA HIS A 168 -15.25 14.79 16.30
C HIS A 168 -16.03 15.69 17.24
N ALA A 169 -16.84 15.13 18.15
CA ALA A 169 -17.74 15.91 19.00
C ALA A 169 -16.94 16.80 19.95
N GLU A 170 -16.99 18.10 19.70
CA GLU A 170 -16.40 19.14 20.56
C GLU A 170 -17.39 19.56 21.66
N PRO A 171 -16.91 19.87 22.88
CA PRO A 171 -17.77 20.35 23.96
C PRO A 171 -18.53 21.61 23.55
N SER A 172 -19.80 21.72 23.96
CA SER A 172 -20.56 22.95 23.76
C SER A 172 -20.04 24.09 24.63
N VAL A 173 -20.14 25.34 24.14
CA VAL A 173 -19.82 26.55 24.93
C VAL A 173 -20.69 26.68 26.18
N LYS A 174 -21.88 26.07 26.18
CA LYS A 174 -22.74 25.93 27.36
C LYS A 174 -22.32 24.70 28.15
N GLU A 175 -21.79 24.91 29.35
CA GLU A 175 -21.42 23.83 30.27
C GLU A 175 -22.63 23.40 31.12
N PHE A 176 -22.81 22.09 31.29
CA PHE A 176 -23.68 21.57 32.35
C PHE A 176 -22.95 21.76 33.69
N GLU A 177 -23.53 22.55 34.58
CA GLU A 177 -22.91 22.90 35.86
C GLU A 177 -22.55 21.62 36.65
N GLY A 178 -21.26 21.41 36.93
CA GLY A 178 -20.74 20.22 37.62
C GLY A 178 -20.52 18.97 36.76
N TYR A 179 -20.61 19.08 35.43
CA TYR A 179 -20.29 18.01 34.49
C TYR A 179 -19.06 18.36 33.64
N GLN A 180 -18.34 17.33 33.21
CA GLN A 180 -17.19 17.43 32.32
C GLN A 180 -17.36 16.50 31.13
N PRO A 181 -16.88 16.86 29.93
CA PRO A 181 -16.92 15.96 28.79
C PRO A 181 -16.09 14.69 29.07
N ILE A 182 -16.51 13.57 28.49
CA ILE A 182 -15.71 12.34 28.54
C ILE A 182 -14.38 12.51 27.81
N SER A 183 -13.36 11.76 28.23
CA SER A 183 -12.03 11.85 27.63
C SER A 183 -12.00 11.30 26.19
N ALA A 184 -11.09 11.81 25.35
CA ALA A 184 -10.90 11.30 23.99
C ALA A 184 -10.48 9.81 23.97
N ASN A 185 -9.67 9.38 24.95
CA ASN A 185 -9.29 7.98 25.12
C ASN A 185 -10.51 7.10 25.43
N TYR A 186 -11.41 7.56 26.30
CA TYR A 186 -12.64 6.84 26.63
C TYR A 186 -13.59 6.73 25.42
N LYS A 187 -13.75 7.81 24.63
CA LYS A 187 -14.50 7.77 23.36
C LYS A 187 -13.96 6.68 22.43
N LYS A 188 -12.65 6.66 22.22
CA LYS A 188 -11.99 5.66 21.37
C LYS A 188 -12.23 4.24 21.90
N GLN A 189 -12.00 4.02 23.20
CA GLN A 189 -12.21 2.71 23.83
C GLN A 189 -13.64 2.19 23.68
N ILE A 190 -14.66 3.02 23.89
CA ILE A 190 -16.06 2.58 23.74
C ILE A 190 -16.36 2.12 22.31
N VAL A 191 -15.89 2.84 21.30
CA VAL A 191 -16.18 2.48 19.90
C VAL A 191 -15.40 1.23 19.48
N GLU A 192 -14.26 0.96 20.12
CA GLU A 192 -13.48 -0.27 19.97
C GLU A 192 -14.10 -1.46 20.71
N LEU A 193 -14.88 -1.20 21.76
CA LEU A 193 -15.51 -2.20 22.58
C LEU A 193 -16.91 -2.49 22.02
N GLY A 194 -17.08 -3.69 21.46
CA GLY A 194 -18.34 -4.16 20.87
C GLY A 194 -18.24 -4.33 19.36
N ASP A 195 -19.29 -4.90 18.75
CA ASP A 195 -19.23 -5.37 17.37
C ASP A 195 -19.70 -4.31 16.35
N LEU A 196 -19.56 -3.01 16.67
CA LEU A 196 -20.05 -1.92 15.82
C LEU A 196 -19.36 -1.92 14.45
N ALA A 197 -18.02 -2.00 14.42
CA ALA A 197 -17.30 -2.03 13.15
C ALA A 197 -17.69 -3.24 12.29
N GLN A 198 -17.84 -4.41 12.90
CA GLN A 198 -18.27 -5.65 12.22
C GLN A 198 -19.71 -5.54 11.66
N THR A 199 -20.64 -4.99 12.42
CA THR A 199 -22.04 -4.82 12.01
C THR A 199 -22.20 -3.76 10.93
N VAL A 200 -21.42 -2.66 10.98
CA VAL A 200 -21.40 -1.63 9.93
C VAL A 200 -20.80 -2.16 8.63
N VAL A 201 -19.78 -3.03 8.67
CA VAL A 201 -19.32 -3.73 7.45
C VAL A 201 -20.43 -4.60 6.89
N SER A 202 -21.09 -5.39 7.75
CA SER A 202 -22.16 -6.30 7.34
C SER A 202 -23.37 -5.57 6.74
N SER A 203 -23.55 -4.28 7.04
CA SER A 203 -24.67 -3.48 6.52
C SER A 203 -24.49 -3.08 5.06
N LEU A 204 -23.28 -3.18 4.48
CA LEU A 204 -23.03 -2.93 3.05
C LEU A 204 -23.89 -3.83 2.14
N ALA A 205 -24.12 -5.08 2.54
CA ALA A 205 -25.01 -6.01 1.83
C ALA A 205 -26.48 -5.56 1.82
N LEU A 206 -26.88 -4.66 2.74
CA LEU A 206 -28.26 -4.14 2.82
C LEU A 206 -28.50 -2.92 1.93
N VAL A 207 -27.44 -2.39 1.30
CA VAL A 207 -27.44 -1.12 0.54
C VAL A 207 -26.78 -1.27 -0.84
N GLU A 208 -26.75 -2.49 -1.41
CA GLU A 208 -26.07 -2.76 -2.68
C GLU A 208 -26.48 -1.79 -3.80
N ASN A 209 -27.77 -1.47 -3.91
CA ASN A 209 -28.33 -0.57 -4.93
C ASN A 209 -28.61 0.85 -4.41
N GLN A 210 -28.05 1.22 -3.26
CA GLN A 210 -28.33 2.47 -2.54
C GLN A 210 -27.03 3.27 -2.35
N LEU A 211 -26.62 4.00 -3.40
CA LEU A 211 -25.33 4.70 -3.44
C LEU A 211 -25.16 5.70 -2.27
N SER A 212 -26.18 6.50 -1.96
CA SER A 212 -26.10 7.51 -0.91
C SER A 212 -25.78 6.89 0.45
N GLU A 213 -26.50 5.83 0.80
CA GLU A 213 -26.34 5.06 2.04
C GLU A 213 -25.00 4.36 2.08
N LYS A 214 -24.59 3.73 0.97
CA LYS A 214 -23.29 3.10 0.82
C LYS A 214 -22.14 4.09 1.06
N LEU A 215 -22.22 5.30 0.49
CA LEU A 215 -21.23 6.35 0.71
C LEU A 215 -21.15 6.81 2.18
N TRP A 216 -22.27 6.86 2.89
CA TRP A 216 -22.30 7.18 4.33
C TRP A 216 -21.75 6.05 5.19
N ILE A 217 -22.07 4.79 4.87
CA ILE A 217 -21.53 3.60 5.56
C ILE A 217 -20.01 3.55 5.38
N ILE A 218 -19.51 3.67 4.15
CA ILE A 218 -18.07 3.68 3.87
C ILE A 218 -17.39 4.86 4.57
N LYS A 219 -18.04 6.03 4.65
CA LYS A 219 -17.51 7.16 5.43
C LYS A 219 -17.40 6.83 6.92
N ALA A 220 -18.41 6.20 7.51
CA ALA A 220 -18.34 5.76 8.91
C ALA A 220 -17.23 4.72 9.11
N LEU A 221 -17.10 3.75 8.21
CA LEU A 221 -16.02 2.74 8.23
C LEU A 221 -14.63 3.38 8.12
N GLN A 222 -14.47 4.42 7.31
CA GLN A 222 -13.21 5.18 7.21
C GLN A 222 -12.77 5.70 8.59
N HIS A 223 -13.68 6.29 9.37
CA HIS A 223 -13.37 6.74 10.74
C HIS A 223 -13.11 5.58 11.71
N LEU A 224 -13.90 4.50 11.62
CA LEU A 224 -13.72 3.31 12.45
C LEU A 224 -12.35 2.63 12.18
N SER A 225 -11.88 2.64 10.93
CA SER A 225 -10.61 2.00 10.50
C SER A 225 -9.34 2.71 11.01
N ILE A 226 -9.48 3.84 11.70
CA ILE A 226 -8.36 4.50 12.38
C ILE A 226 -7.83 3.65 13.55
N SER A 227 -8.69 2.83 14.16
CA SER A 227 -8.34 1.96 15.28
C SER A 227 -7.95 0.55 14.84
N GLU A 228 -6.86 0.02 15.40
CA GLU A 228 -6.42 -1.37 15.23
C GLU A 228 -7.46 -2.39 15.71
N ALA A 229 -8.15 -2.12 16.84
CA ALA A 229 -9.17 -3.02 17.38
C ALA A 229 -10.37 -3.12 16.44
N ASN A 230 -10.84 -1.99 15.91
CA ASN A 230 -11.90 -1.97 14.91
C ASN A 230 -11.47 -2.63 13.59
N CYS A 231 -10.23 -2.41 13.14
CA CYS A 231 -9.71 -3.12 11.97
C CYS A 231 -9.77 -4.64 12.16
N LYS A 232 -9.44 -5.17 13.34
CA LYS A 232 -9.57 -6.62 13.64
C LYS A 232 -11.03 -7.10 13.56
N LEU A 233 -11.99 -6.30 14.00
CA LEU A 233 -13.42 -6.61 13.86
C LEU A 233 -13.89 -6.55 12.40
N MET A 234 -13.40 -5.57 11.62
CA MET A 234 -13.66 -5.49 10.19
C MET A 234 -13.10 -6.69 9.43
N MET A 235 -11.91 -7.19 9.82
CA MET A 235 -11.32 -8.41 9.25
C MET A 235 -12.21 -9.63 9.48
N LYS A 236 -12.80 -9.79 10.67
CA LYS A 236 -13.78 -10.86 10.96
C LYS A 236 -15.03 -10.76 10.09
N ALA A 237 -15.42 -9.54 9.72
CA ALA A 237 -16.56 -9.26 8.86
C ALA A 237 -16.26 -9.37 7.35
N GLN A 238 -15.06 -9.84 6.98
CA GLN A 238 -14.58 -9.90 5.60
C GLN A 238 -14.56 -8.55 4.87
N ALA A 239 -14.29 -7.46 5.61
CA ALA A 239 -14.27 -6.11 5.04
C ALA A 239 -13.35 -5.96 3.80
N PRO A 240 -12.12 -6.52 3.77
CA PRO A 240 -11.29 -6.48 2.57
C PRO A 240 -12.02 -6.96 1.32
N ARG A 241 -12.65 -8.14 1.38
CA ARG A 241 -13.36 -8.74 0.25
C ARG A 241 -14.53 -7.87 -0.18
N ILE A 242 -15.38 -7.47 0.77
CA ILE A 242 -16.60 -6.70 0.51
C ILE A 242 -16.25 -5.32 -0.07
N LEU A 243 -15.29 -4.61 0.52
CA LEU A 243 -14.90 -3.29 0.01
C LEU A 243 -14.24 -3.39 -1.37
N CYS A 244 -13.45 -4.45 -1.60
CA CYS A 244 -12.80 -4.67 -2.88
C CYS A 244 -13.79 -4.96 -4.00
N SER A 245 -14.80 -5.82 -3.77
CA SER A 245 -15.79 -6.13 -4.81
C SER A 245 -16.60 -4.91 -5.25
N HIS A 246 -16.79 -3.94 -4.37
CA HIS A 246 -17.52 -2.71 -4.65
C HIS A 246 -16.69 -1.57 -5.25
N LEU A 247 -15.37 -1.71 -5.43
CA LEU A 247 -14.49 -0.60 -5.87
C LEU A 247 -14.95 0.08 -7.18
N ASN A 248 -15.61 -0.65 -8.06
CA ASN A 248 -16.06 -0.19 -9.38
C ASN A 248 -17.56 0.09 -9.47
N ASP A 249 -18.27 0.11 -8.33
CA ASP A 249 -19.67 0.51 -8.31
C ASP A 249 -19.84 1.94 -8.86
N VAL A 250 -20.95 2.19 -9.55
CA VAL A 250 -21.22 3.48 -10.19
C VAL A 250 -21.30 4.59 -9.14
N ASP A 251 -20.27 5.44 -9.11
CA ASP A 251 -20.20 6.64 -8.28
C ASP A 251 -19.56 7.81 -9.04
N PRO A 252 -20.36 8.77 -9.56
CA PRO A 252 -19.84 9.94 -10.26
C PRO A 252 -18.94 10.84 -9.39
N SER A 253 -19.03 10.73 -8.06
CA SER A 253 -18.24 11.54 -7.14
C SER A 253 -16.83 10.98 -6.90
N GLY A 254 -16.60 9.71 -7.19
CA GLY A 254 -15.34 8.98 -6.91
C GLY A 254 -15.06 8.73 -5.42
N GLN A 255 -15.98 9.09 -4.52
CA GLN A 255 -15.80 8.94 -3.07
C GLN A 255 -15.77 7.48 -2.65
N LEU A 256 -16.53 6.61 -3.34
CA LEU A 256 -16.60 5.20 -3.03
C LEU A 256 -15.22 4.54 -3.20
N LEU A 257 -14.62 4.69 -4.38
CA LEU A 257 -13.30 4.13 -4.68
C LEU A 257 -12.23 4.69 -3.73
N PHE A 258 -12.23 6.01 -3.52
CA PHE A 258 -11.30 6.66 -2.61
C PHE A 258 -11.37 6.08 -1.19
N ARG A 259 -12.54 6.18 -0.55
CA ARG A 259 -12.65 5.81 0.86
C ARG A 259 -12.47 4.32 1.08
N SER A 260 -12.94 3.48 0.15
CA SER A 260 -12.72 2.03 0.21
C SER A 260 -11.24 1.69 0.14
N SER A 261 -10.49 2.35 -0.73
CA SER A 261 -9.03 2.17 -0.84
C SER A 261 -8.30 2.64 0.42
N GLU A 262 -8.72 3.74 1.04
CA GLU A 262 -8.15 4.20 2.31
C GLU A 262 -8.45 3.24 3.47
N ILE A 263 -9.65 2.65 3.52
CA ILE A 263 -9.97 1.63 4.52
C ILE A 263 -9.11 0.38 4.29
N LEU A 264 -8.97 -0.10 3.04
CA LEU A 264 -8.10 -1.22 2.71
C LEU A 264 -6.65 -0.95 3.13
N TRP A 265 -6.16 0.27 2.89
CA TRP A 265 -4.84 0.70 3.35
C TRP A 265 -4.70 0.66 4.88
N ASN A 266 -5.70 1.19 5.60
CA ASN A 266 -5.72 1.14 7.06
C ASN A 266 -5.73 -0.30 7.61
N LEU A 267 -6.44 -1.21 6.95
CA LEU A 267 -6.43 -2.63 7.30
C LEU A 267 -5.03 -3.24 7.08
N LEU A 268 -4.38 -2.93 5.95
CA LEU A 268 -3.02 -3.40 5.62
C LEU A 268 -1.97 -2.94 6.64
N GLU A 269 -2.09 -1.73 7.18
CA GLU A 269 -1.17 -1.21 8.19
C GLU A 269 -1.40 -1.79 9.59
N LYS A 270 -2.66 -2.12 9.92
CA LYS A 270 -3.09 -2.38 11.31
C LYS A 270 -3.45 -3.84 11.58
N THR A 271 -3.40 -4.71 10.58
CA THR A 271 -3.76 -6.14 10.72
C THR A 271 -2.79 -7.06 9.97
N SER A 272 -3.01 -8.38 10.04
CA SER A 272 -2.16 -9.36 9.35
C SER A 272 -2.30 -9.21 7.84
N LYS A 273 -1.16 -9.01 7.16
CA LYS A 273 -1.08 -8.94 5.71
C LYS A 273 -1.52 -10.24 5.07
N GLU A 274 -1.17 -11.37 5.68
CA GLU A 274 -1.51 -12.72 5.22
C GLU A 274 -3.02 -12.92 5.16
N GLN A 275 -3.76 -12.51 6.19
CA GLN A 275 -5.23 -12.59 6.22
C GLN A 275 -5.89 -11.70 5.18
N ILE A 276 -5.36 -10.49 4.95
CA ILE A 276 -5.88 -9.59 3.91
C ILE A 276 -5.67 -10.20 2.53
N ILE A 277 -4.46 -10.68 2.28
CA ILE A 277 -4.11 -11.33 1.01
C ILE A 277 -5.03 -12.52 0.77
N GLU A 278 -5.28 -13.38 1.77
CA GLU A 278 -6.22 -14.50 1.67
C GLU A 278 -7.63 -14.04 1.26
N GLN A 279 -8.15 -13.00 1.90
CA GLN A 279 -9.49 -12.48 1.60
C GLN A 279 -9.60 -11.81 0.22
N LEU A 280 -8.53 -11.19 -0.27
CA LEU A 280 -8.49 -10.52 -1.58
C LEU A 280 -8.10 -11.47 -2.73
N SER A 281 -7.54 -12.64 -2.45
CA SER A 281 -7.08 -13.62 -3.45
C SER A 281 -8.23 -14.44 -4.04
N ASN A 282 -9.18 -13.78 -4.66
CA ASN A 282 -10.32 -14.40 -5.35
C ASN A 282 -10.66 -13.66 -6.65
N LEU A 283 -11.41 -14.32 -7.54
CA LEU A 283 -11.67 -13.82 -8.90
C LEU A 283 -12.37 -12.45 -8.90
N GLU A 284 -13.35 -12.27 -8.02
CA GLU A 284 -14.14 -11.04 -7.91
C GLU A 284 -13.26 -9.85 -7.48
N CYS A 285 -12.45 -10.04 -6.44
CA CYS A 285 -11.56 -8.99 -5.93
C CYS A 285 -10.44 -8.64 -6.91
N VAL A 286 -9.78 -9.63 -7.50
CA VAL A 286 -8.71 -9.38 -8.49
C VAL A 286 -9.27 -8.70 -9.73
N HIS A 287 -10.47 -9.08 -10.20
CA HIS A 287 -11.15 -8.40 -11.28
C HIS A 287 -11.51 -6.95 -10.91
N ALA A 288 -11.97 -6.70 -9.69
CA ALA A 288 -12.27 -5.35 -9.23
C ALA A 288 -11.01 -4.47 -9.15
N LEU A 289 -9.89 -4.99 -8.64
CA LEU A 289 -8.61 -4.28 -8.64
C LEU A 289 -8.14 -3.94 -10.06
N LYS A 290 -8.27 -4.90 -10.99
CA LYS A 290 -7.94 -4.73 -12.41
C LYS A 290 -8.72 -3.57 -13.05
N GLU A 291 -10.03 -3.56 -12.90
CA GLU A 291 -10.89 -2.53 -13.49
C GLU A 291 -10.62 -1.16 -12.85
N ALA A 292 -10.46 -1.11 -11.53
CA ALA A 292 -10.17 0.12 -10.81
C ALA A 292 -8.83 0.72 -11.25
N PHE A 293 -7.77 -0.11 -11.29
CA PHE A 293 -6.46 0.31 -11.76
C PHE A 293 -6.49 0.78 -13.21
N THR A 294 -7.14 0.02 -14.10
CA THR A 294 -7.21 0.34 -15.53
C THR A 294 -7.95 1.64 -15.77
N ASN A 295 -9.10 1.84 -15.11
CA ASN A 295 -9.87 3.08 -15.22
C ASN A 295 -9.08 4.30 -14.72
N LEU A 296 -8.41 4.17 -13.57
CA LEU A 296 -7.56 5.25 -13.04
C LEU A 296 -6.35 5.54 -13.93
N LEU A 297 -5.75 4.52 -14.54
CA LEU A 297 -4.59 4.70 -15.42
C LEU A 297 -4.96 5.40 -16.74
N ILE A 298 -6.10 5.03 -17.33
CA ILE A 298 -6.50 5.54 -18.66
C ILE A 298 -7.26 6.87 -18.56
N HIS A 299 -8.10 7.04 -17.52
CA HIS A 299 -9.00 8.19 -17.39
C HIS A 299 -8.67 9.11 -16.20
N GLY A 300 -7.79 8.69 -15.28
CA GLY A 300 -7.40 9.46 -14.09
C GLY A 300 -6.25 10.42 -14.36
N PHE A 301 -6.56 11.71 -14.50
CA PHE A 301 -5.56 12.74 -14.82
C PHE A 301 -5.26 13.68 -13.64
N ARG A 302 -6.08 13.68 -12.59
CA ARG A 302 -5.83 14.53 -11.43
C ARG A 302 -4.71 13.93 -10.59
N HIS A 303 -3.98 14.77 -9.87
CA HIS A 303 -2.96 14.32 -8.92
C HIS A 303 -3.49 13.24 -7.97
N TYR A 304 -4.69 13.47 -7.42
CA TYR A 304 -5.34 12.53 -6.51
C TYR A 304 -5.67 11.17 -7.18
N ASP A 305 -6.11 11.18 -8.45
CA ASP A 305 -6.39 9.95 -9.21
C ASP A 305 -5.10 9.15 -9.45
N ARG A 306 -3.99 9.83 -9.74
CA ARG A 306 -2.67 9.18 -9.95
C ARG A 306 -2.11 8.58 -8.67
N GLN A 307 -2.32 9.25 -7.54
CA GLN A 307 -1.96 8.67 -6.24
C GLN A 307 -2.79 7.42 -5.95
N LEU A 308 -4.11 7.51 -6.12
CA LEU A 308 -5.02 6.39 -5.91
C LEU A 308 -4.70 5.20 -6.83
N ARG A 309 -4.35 5.46 -8.09
CA ARG A 309 -3.86 4.44 -9.04
C ARG A 309 -2.67 3.68 -8.47
N ASN A 310 -1.70 4.40 -7.92
CA ASN A 310 -0.50 3.80 -7.34
C ASN A 310 -0.85 3.00 -6.08
N ASP A 311 -1.75 3.50 -5.23
CA ASP A 311 -2.25 2.80 -4.04
C ASP A 311 -2.91 1.46 -4.42
N ILE A 312 -3.78 1.46 -5.45
CA ILE A 312 -4.40 0.23 -5.98
C ILE A 312 -3.33 -0.74 -6.51
N LEU A 313 -2.30 -0.25 -7.19
CA LEU A 313 -1.22 -1.11 -7.68
C LEU A 313 -0.37 -1.70 -6.55
N VAL A 314 -0.18 -0.99 -5.45
CA VAL A 314 0.48 -1.53 -4.24
C VAL A 314 -0.35 -2.67 -3.65
N ILE A 315 -1.67 -2.47 -3.47
CA ILE A 315 -2.58 -3.53 -2.99
C ILE A 315 -2.53 -4.74 -3.93
N THR A 316 -2.59 -4.49 -5.24
CA THR A 316 -2.50 -5.53 -6.28
C THR A 316 -1.17 -6.29 -6.18
N THR A 317 -0.06 -5.60 -5.97
CA THR A 317 1.28 -6.22 -5.85
C THR A 317 1.34 -7.16 -4.64
N LEU A 318 0.70 -6.80 -3.52
CA LEU A 318 0.61 -7.67 -2.35
C LEU A 318 -0.24 -8.91 -2.62
N VAL A 319 -1.39 -8.75 -3.29
CA VAL A 319 -2.25 -9.89 -3.66
C VAL A 319 -1.54 -10.83 -4.63
N ALA A 320 -0.85 -10.29 -5.63
CA ALA A 320 -0.13 -11.06 -6.64
C ALA A 320 1.05 -11.88 -6.08
N GLN A 321 1.51 -11.61 -4.86
CA GLN A 321 2.52 -12.45 -4.19
C GLN A 321 1.97 -13.79 -3.75
N ASN A 322 0.65 -13.93 -3.62
CA ASN A 322 0.01 -15.20 -3.32
C ASN A 322 -0.14 -16.01 -4.61
N PRO A 323 0.48 -17.20 -4.72
CA PRO A 323 0.31 -18.07 -5.89
C PRO A 323 -1.14 -18.49 -6.14
N GLY A 324 -2.01 -18.43 -5.12
CA GLY A 324 -3.44 -18.71 -5.25
C GLY A 324 -4.28 -17.55 -5.79
N ALA A 325 -3.71 -16.37 -6.03
CA ALA A 325 -4.45 -15.24 -6.57
C ALA A 325 -4.66 -15.40 -8.09
N PRO A 326 -5.91 -15.27 -8.61
CA PRO A 326 -6.23 -15.53 -10.02
C PRO A 326 -5.81 -14.37 -10.96
N MET A 327 -4.53 -14.02 -10.95
CA MET A 327 -3.97 -12.89 -11.72
C MET A 327 -3.97 -13.17 -13.24
N ILE A 328 -3.78 -14.43 -13.65
CA ILE A 328 -3.78 -14.85 -15.05
C ILE A 328 -5.22 -15.00 -15.56
N GLU A 329 -6.09 -15.65 -14.79
CA GLU A 329 -7.47 -15.97 -15.15
C GLU A 329 -8.31 -14.70 -15.37
N THR A 330 -8.05 -13.66 -14.59
CA THR A 330 -8.68 -12.33 -14.79
C THR A 330 -8.09 -11.55 -15.97
N GLY A 331 -6.99 -12.03 -16.56
CA GLY A 331 -6.20 -11.33 -17.57
C GLY A 331 -5.40 -10.15 -17.03
N PHE A 332 -5.31 -9.97 -15.72
CA PHE A 332 -4.66 -8.82 -15.11
C PHE A 332 -3.14 -8.88 -15.30
N SER A 333 -2.51 -10.05 -15.17
CA SER A 333 -1.07 -10.22 -15.45
C SER A 333 -0.69 -9.70 -16.83
N LYS A 334 -1.46 -10.06 -17.87
CA LYS A 334 -1.21 -9.62 -19.26
C LYS A 334 -1.33 -8.10 -19.40
N GLN A 335 -2.29 -7.47 -18.73
CA GLN A 335 -2.45 -6.02 -18.75
C GLN A 335 -1.33 -5.31 -17.98
N LEU A 336 -0.94 -5.80 -16.80
CA LEU A 336 0.17 -5.24 -16.02
C LEU A 336 1.49 -5.30 -16.79
N ILE A 337 1.76 -6.41 -17.47
CA ILE A 337 2.94 -6.55 -18.34
C ILE A 337 2.88 -5.55 -19.49
N LEU A 338 1.73 -5.39 -20.16
CA LEU A 338 1.54 -4.38 -21.20
C LEU A 338 1.83 -2.96 -20.66
N PHE A 339 1.29 -2.61 -19.50
CA PHE A 339 1.51 -1.30 -18.88
C PHE A 339 2.95 -1.12 -18.39
N ALA A 340 3.65 -2.19 -18.04
CA ALA A 340 5.05 -2.12 -17.66
C ALA A 340 5.99 -1.87 -18.86
N THR A 341 5.62 -2.27 -20.08
CA THR A 341 6.51 -2.25 -21.26
C THR A 341 6.10 -1.29 -22.39
N PHE A 342 4.91 -0.68 -22.34
CA PHE A 342 4.39 0.09 -23.48
C PHE A 342 5.21 1.32 -23.89
N ASP A 343 5.94 1.93 -22.96
CA ASP A 343 6.75 3.12 -23.25
C ASP A 343 8.03 2.74 -24.03
N GLU A 344 8.50 1.51 -23.80
CA GLU A 344 9.69 0.95 -24.41
C GLU A 344 9.40 0.14 -25.68
N VAL A 345 8.25 -0.52 -25.72
CA VAL A 345 7.88 -1.48 -26.74
C VAL A 345 6.57 -1.04 -27.40
N LYS A 346 6.64 -0.80 -28.72
CA LYS A 346 5.45 -0.44 -29.51
C LYS A 346 4.38 -1.53 -29.37
N SER A 347 3.19 -1.10 -28.96
CA SER A 347 2.02 -1.96 -28.83
C SER A 347 0.85 -1.41 -29.66
N HIS A 348 0.08 -2.32 -30.24
CA HIS A 348 -1.16 -2.00 -30.95
C HIS A 348 -2.40 -2.08 -30.04
N SER A 349 -2.20 -2.37 -28.75
CA SER A 349 -3.31 -2.48 -27.80
C SER A 349 -4.05 -1.14 -27.67
N PRO A 350 -5.40 -1.15 -27.75
CA PRO A 350 -6.18 0.08 -27.57
C PRO A 350 -6.00 0.69 -26.17
N LEU A 351 -5.65 -0.12 -25.16
CA LEU A 351 -5.46 0.34 -23.77
C LEU A 351 -4.30 1.32 -23.60
N VAL A 352 -3.30 1.25 -24.47
CA VAL A 352 -2.12 2.12 -24.41
C VAL A 352 -2.08 3.11 -25.57
N LYS A 353 -3.12 3.11 -26.43
CA LYS A 353 -3.20 4.03 -27.57
C LYS A 353 -3.40 5.46 -27.05
N GLY A 354 -2.35 6.27 -27.16
CA GLY A 354 -2.36 7.65 -26.68
C GLY A 354 -2.09 7.80 -25.18
N LEU A 355 -1.85 6.70 -24.46
CA LEU A 355 -1.36 6.74 -23.09
C LEU A 355 0.09 7.24 -23.10
N LYS A 356 0.40 8.20 -22.22
CA LYS A 356 1.75 8.72 -22.01
C LYS A 356 1.97 8.94 -20.52
N LEU A 357 3.09 8.44 -20.00
CA LEU A 357 3.54 8.83 -18.67
C LEU A 357 4.06 10.26 -18.74
N THR A 358 3.67 11.08 -17.78
CA THR A 358 4.15 12.45 -17.64
C THR A 358 5.40 12.49 -16.76
N SER A 359 6.06 13.64 -16.67
CA SER A 359 7.21 13.85 -15.77
C SER A 359 6.82 14.07 -14.30
N CYS A 360 5.56 13.88 -13.94
CA CYS A 360 5.11 14.03 -12.56
C CYS A 360 5.65 12.91 -11.66
N TYR A 361 5.70 13.18 -10.36
CA TYR A 361 6.20 12.23 -9.37
C TYR A 361 5.38 10.95 -9.34
N GLU A 362 4.05 11.04 -9.47
CA GLU A 362 3.16 9.88 -9.38
C GLU A 362 3.36 8.91 -10.56
N ASP A 363 3.66 9.41 -11.77
CA ASP A 363 3.94 8.57 -12.94
C ASP A 363 5.32 7.92 -12.87
N PHE A 364 6.30 8.61 -12.28
CA PHE A 364 7.59 8.02 -11.95
C PHE A 364 7.44 6.86 -10.96
N GLU A 365 6.68 7.05 -9.87
CA GLU A 365 6.39 5.98 -8.91
C GLU A 365 5.58 4.84 -9.52
N LEU A 366 4.61 5.15 -10.41
CA LEU A 366 3.90 4.11 -11.18
C LEU A 366 4.88 3.24 -11.97
N LYS A 367 5.83 3.84 -12.69
CA LYS A 367 6.79 3.07 -13.49
C LYS A 367 7.63 2.15 -12.62
N LYS A 368 8.07 2.62 -11.45
CA LYS A 368 8.78 1.79 -10.46
C LYS A 368 7.92 0.62 -9.98
N LEU A 369 6.67 0.88 -9.62
CA LEU A 369 5.74 -0.16 -9.17
C LEU A 369 5.47 -1.20 -10.26
N LEU A 370 5.36 -0.78 -11.52
CA LEU A 370 5.18 -1.69 -12.65
C LEU A 370 6.41 -2.56 -12.91
N LEU A 371 7.63 -2.01 -12.83
CA LEU A 371 8.86 -2.81 -12.94
C LEU A 371 8.96 -3.83 -11.80
N ASN A 372 8.63 -3.42 -10.57
CA ASN A 372 8.57 -4.34 -9.43
C ASN A 372 7.51 -5.44 -9.62
N MET A 373 6.34 -5.09 -10.16
CA MET A 373 5.26 -6.05 -10.44
C MET A 373 5.75 -7.18 -11.37
N LEU A 374 6.61 -6.88 -12.34
CA LEU A 374 7.18 -7.92 -13.21
C LEU A 374 7.87 -9.00 -12.36
N THR A 375 8.72 -8.62 -11.40
CA THR A 375 9.42 -9.60 -10.55
C THR A 375 8.47 -10.45 -9.69
N VAL A 376 7.32 -9.89 -9.28
CA VAL A 376 6.27 -10.65 -8.59
C VAL A 376 5.62 -11.66 -9.53
N LEU A 377 5.24 -11.23 -10.74
CA LEU A 377 4.62 -12.11 -11.73
C LEU A 377 5.56 -13.23 -12.19
N ALA A 378 6.87 -12.98 -12.27
CA ALA A 378 7.87 -13.98 -12.65
C ALA A 378 8.02 -15.14 -11.65
N LYS A 379 7.49 -15.01 -10.42
CA LYS A 379 7.46 -16.13 -9.46
C LYS A 379 6.46 -17.21 -9.85
N ASP A 380 5.45 -16.86 -10.64
CA ASP A 380 4.52 -17.81 -11.22
C ASP A 380 4.98 -18.22 -12.62
N LEU A 381 5.42 -19.46 -12.77
CA LEU A 381 5.91 -20.00 -14.04
C LEU A 381 4.85 -19.94 -15.15
N CYS A 382 3.56 -19.97 -14.80
CA CYS A 382 2.47 -19.80 -15.77
C CYS A 382 2.46 -18.40 -16.42
N SER A 383 3.09 -17.41 -15.79
CA SER A 383 3.22 -16.05 -16.32
C SER A 383 4.40 -15.87 -17.28
N VAL A 384 5.33 -16.84 -17.39
CA VAL A 384 6.54 -16.72 -18.24
C VAL A 384 6.18 -16.48 -19.71
N GLN A 385 5.20 -17.21 -20.25
CA GLN A 385 4.72 -17.01 -21.62
C GLN A 385 4.17 -15.58 -21.83
N LEU A 386 3.50 -15.01 -20.84
CA LEU A 386 2.99 -13.64 -20.92
C LEU A 386 4.13 -12.61 -20.88
N LEU A 387 5.19 -12.88 -20.11
CA LEU A 387 6.38 -12.02 -20.04
C LEU A 387 7.14 -12.03 -21.38
N HIS A 388 7.26 -13.20 -22.01
CA HIS A 388 7.79 -13.35 -23.37
C HIS A 388 6.97 -12.55 -24.39
N GLU A 389 5.65 -12.77 -24.46
CA GLU A 389 4.74 -12.04 -25.36
C GLU A 389 4.80 -10.52 -25.14
N GLY A 390 4.98 -10.10 -23.88
CA GLY A 390 5.12 -8.71 -23.47
C GLY A 390 6.46 -8.07 -23.83
N LYS A 391 7.41 -8.84 -24.38
CA LYS A 391 8.78 -8.42 -24.74
C LYS A 391 9.50 -7.74 -23.58
N VAL A 392 9.34 -8.31 -22.38
CA VAL A 392 9.86 -7.72 -21.13
C VAL A 392 11.37 -7.53 -21.18
N ILE A 393 12.12 -8.50 -21.69
CA ILE A 393 13.59 -8.40 -21.81
C ILE A 393 14.01 -7.22 -22.70
N LEU A 394 13.37 -7.06 -23.86
CA LEU A 394 13.63 -5.93 -24.76
C LEU A 394 13.32 -4.59 -24.09
N ALA A 395 12.22 -4.51 -23.34
CA ALA A 395 11.83 -3.31 -22.62
C ALA A 395 12.87 -2.94 -21.55
N LEU A 396 13.31 -3.90 -20.75
CA LEU A 396 14.30 -3.67 -19.69
C LEU A 396 15.65 -3.23 -20.25
N PHE A 397 16.09 -3.81 -21.38
CA PHE A 397 17.34 -3.40 -22.02
C PHE A 397 17.31 -1.97 -22.58
N ASN A 398 16.15 -1.32 -22.75
CA ASN A 398 16.13 0.10 -23.14
C ASN A 398 16.72 1.03 -22.07
N TYR A 399 16.79 0.57 -20.82
CA TYR A 399 17.40 1.28 -19.70
C TYR A 399 18.90 1.02 -19.54
N LEU A 400 19.47 0.02 -20.24
CA LEU A 400 20.88 -0.34 -20.16
C LEU A 400 21.72 0.57 -21.08
N LYS A 401 21.78 1.86 -20.75
CA LYS A 401 22.48 2.89 -21.53
C LYS A 401 23.13 3.94 -20.61
N PRO A 402 24.30 4.48 -20.95
CA PRO A 402 24.93 5.55 -20.18
C PRO A 402 23.99 6.75 -19.97
N ASN A 403 24.10 7.39 -18.81
CA ASN A 403 23.35 8.63 -18.54
C ASN A 403 23.90 9.75 -19.42
N GLU A 404 23.06 10.34 -20.27
CA GLU A 404 23.44 11.47 -21.11
C GLU A 404 23.32 12.82 -20.38
N LYS A 405 24.13 13.79 -20.83
CA LYS A 405 24.13 15.15 -20.29
C LYS A 405 22.84 15.86 -20.71
N GLY A 406 21.87 15.95 -19.80
CA GLY A 406 20.55 16.54 -20.04
C GLY A 406 19.37 15.68 -19.57
N GLY A 407 19.61 14.42 -19.17
CA GLY A 407 18.56 13.47 -18.78
C GLY A 407 17.76 12.95 -19.98
N ALA A 408 17.06 11.83 -19.80
CA ALA A 408 16.04 11.40 -20.75
C ALA A 408 14.93 12.46 -20.83
N LEU A 409 14.31 12.67 -21.99
CA LEU A 409 13.28 13.70 -22.22
C LEU A 409 12.24 13.72 -21.09
N GLY A 410 12.29 14.77 -20.25
CA GLY A 410 11.33 14.99 -19.16
C GLY A 410 11.71 14.40 -17.79
N MET A 411 12.81 13.65 -17.66
CA MET A 411 13.26 13.05 -16.40
C MET A 411 14.55 13.68 -15.88
N SER A 412 14.66 13.84 -14.56
CA SER A 412 15.94 14.18 -13.93
C SER A 412 16.93 13.02 -14.03
N ALA A 413 18.22 13.33 -13.98
CA ALA A 413 19.28 12.31 -14.02
C ALA A 413 19.16 11.31 -12.84
N ALA A 414 18.72 11.76 -11.66
CA ALA A 414 18.50 10.91 -10.50
C ALA A 414 17.31 9.94 -10.70
N GLN A 415 16.20 10.42 -11.26
CA GLN A 415 15.06 9.56 -11.57
C GLN A 415 15.43 8.52 -12.64
N TYR A 416 16.17 8.92 -13.66
CA TYR A 416 16.63 7.97 -14.69
C TYR A 416 17.58 6.92 -14.10
N GLU A 417 18.54 7.31 -13.26
CA GLU A 417 19.41 6.38 -12.53
C GLU A 417 18.61 5.38 -11.69
N GLU A 418 17.58 5.83 -10.98
CA GLU A 418 16.73 4.94 -10.18
C GLU A 418 15.97 3.92 -11.04
N LEU A 419 15.33 4.35 -12.14
CA LEU A 419 14.67 3.43 -13.06
C LEU A 419 15.67 2.50 -13.76
N GLN A 420 16.85 3.00 -14.12
CA GLN A 420 17.90 2.19 -14.72
C GLN A 420 18.32 1.06 -13.80
N LEU A 421 18.70 1.37 -12.57
CA LEU A 421 19.16 0.36 -11.62
C LEU A 421 18.03 -0.63 -11.28
N LEU A 422 16.79 -0.15 -11.16
CA LEU A 422 15.62 -1.01 -10.96
C LEU A 422 15.35 -1.92 -12.18
N ALA A 423 15.49 -1.41 -13.40
CA ALA A 423 15.32 -2.20 -14.61
C ALA A 423 16.40 -3.29 -14.74
N ILE A 424 17.66 -2.98 -14.42
CA ILE A 424 18.75 -3.98 -14.41
C ILE A 424 18.52 -5.01 -13.28
N ALA A 425 18.06 -4.58 -12.11
CA ALA A 425 17.69 -5.50 -11.03
C ALA A 425 16.53 -6.42 -11.43
N THR A 426 15.53 -5.89 -12.14
CA THR A 426 14.42 -6.66 -12.70
C THR A 426 14.94 -7.64 -13.76
N LEU A 427 15.86 -7.20 -14.62
CA LEU A 427 16.49 -8.02 -15.64
C LEU A 427 17.23 -9.23 -15.04
N ALA A 428 17.86 -9.08 -13.88
CA ALA A 428 18.52 -10.20 -13.19
C ALA A 428 17.55 -11.32 -12.78
N THR A 429 16.27 -11.00 -12.58
CA THR A 429 15.20 -11.99 -12.34
C THR A 429 14.67 -12.56 -13.66
N MET A 430 14.53 -11.73 -14.69
CA MET A 430 13.88 -12.10 -15.96
C MET A 430 14.80 -12.89 -16.90
N ALA A 431 16.06 -12.48 -17.02
CA ALA A 431 17.01 -13.05 -17.97
C ALA A 431 17.18 -14.58 -17.84
N PRO A 432 17.33 -15.18 -16.63
CA PRO A 432 17.42 -16.63 -16.51
C PRO A 432 16.10 -17.36 -16.83
N LEU A 433 14.95 -16.68 -16.75
CA LEU A 433 13.64 -17.26 -17.10
C LEU A 433 13.33 -17.15 -18.59
N LEU A 434 13.94 -16.19 -19.29
CA LEU A 434 13.67 -15.82 -20.68
C LEU A 434 14.99 -15.79 -21.48
N ILE A 435 15.76 -16.87 -21.41
CA ILE A 435 17.10 -16.98 -22.01
C ILE A 435 17.03 -16.73 -23.53
N GLU A 436 16.02 -17.27 -24.21
CA GLU A 436 15.86 -17.08 -25.66
C GLU A 436 15.69 -15.60 -26.02
N ASP A 437 14.83 -14.87 -25.30
CA ASP A 437 14.63 -13.43 -25.48
C ASP A 437 15.89 -12.63 -25.14
N TYR A 438 16.61 -13.06 -24.10
CA TYR A 438 17.89 -12.48 -23.71
C TYR A 438 18.93 -12.59 -24.82
N MET A 439 19.07 -13.78 -25.43
CA MET A 439 20.00 -14.01 -26.53
C MET A 439 19.56 -13.27 -27.80
N LEU A 440 18.26 -13.26 -28.12
CA LEU A 440 17.71 -12.47 -29.24
C LEU A 440 17.97 -10.96 -29.08
N CYS A 441 18.01 -10.47 -27.84
CA CYS A 441 18.34 -9.08 -27.52
C CYS A 441 19.85 -8.81 -27.43
N GLN A 442 20.72 -9.79 -27.74
CA GLN A 442 22.18 -9.68 -27.60
C GLN A 442 22.59 -9.32 -26.16
N GLY A 443 22.00 -9.99 -25.18
CA GLY A 443 22.15 -9.64 -23.77
C GLY A 443 23.60 -9.60 -23.28
N ASN A 444 24.41 -10.60 -23.66
CA ASN A 444 25.85 -10.64 -23.34
C ASN A 444 26.57 -9.39 -23.84
N THR A 445 26.45 -9.08 -25.13
CA THR A 445 27.09 -7.92 -25.76
C THR A 445 26.70 -6.61 -25.07
N ARG A 446 25.41 -6.42 -24.78
CA ARG A 446 24.93 -5.18 -24.16
C ARG A 446 25.46 -5.02 -22.73
N LEU A 447 25.51 -6.10 -21.95
CA LEU A 447 26.05 -6.06 -20.59
C LEU A 447 27.57 -5.81 -20.60
N LEU A 448 28.32 -6.47 -21.48
CA LEU A 448 29.78 -6.27 -21.59
C LEU A 448 30.12 -4.84 -22.02
N LEU A 449 29.43 -4.27 -23.01
CA LEU A 449 29.62 -2.87 -23.42
C LEU A 449 29.28 -1.90 -22.29
N PHE A 450 28.23 -2.18 -21.51
CA PHE A 450 27.85 -1.33 -20.40
C PHE A 450 28.82 -1.43 -19.21
N LEU A 451 29.40 -2.62 -18.97
CA LEU A 451 30.48 -2.82 -18.01
C LEU A 451 31.77 -2.10 -18.44
N GLU A 452 32.08 -2.06 -19.73
CA GLU A 452 33.18 -1.27 -20.28
C GLU A 452 32.98 0.23 -19.98
N TRP A 453 31.76 0.75 -20.18
CA TRP A 453 31.43 2.11 -19.76
C TRP A 453 31.58 2.32 -18.24
N CYS A 454 31.29 1.31 -17.41
CA CYS A 454 31.45 1.41 -15.95
C CYS A 454 32.90 1.64 -15.50
N VAL A 455 33.88 1.17 -16.28
CA VAL A 455 35.32 1.38 -16.00
C VAL A 455 35.94 2.51 -16.80
N SER A 456 35.20 3.10 -17.75
CA SER A 456 35.69 4.22 -18.55
C SER A 456 35.76 5.53 -17.75
N ASN A 457 36.58 6.47 -18.25
CA ASN A 457 36.66 7.83 -17.73
C ASN A 457 35.49 8.72 -18.16
N ASP A 458 34.46 8.16 -18.82
CA ASP A 458 33.31 8.94 -19.25
C ASP A 458 32.57 9.56 -18.06
N PRO A 459 32.07 10.79 -18.21
CA PRO A 459 31.46 11.52 -17.12
C PRO A 459 30.22 10.78 -16.58
N PHE A 460 30.12 10.76 -15.26
CA PHE A 460 28.95 10.29 -14.53
C PHE A 460 28.16 11.49 -14.00
N PHE A 461 26.91 11.64 -14.46
CA PHE A 461 26.12 12.84 -14.19
C PHE A 461 25.17 12.72 -13.00
N THR A 462 25.19 11.59 -12.30
CA THR A 462 24.26 11.29 -11.21
C THR A 462 24.94 11.27 -9.86
N GLN A 463 24.13 11.30 -8.80
CA GLN A 463 24.62 11.46 -7.43
C GLN A 463 24.65 10.13 -6.67
N GLY A 464 24.02 9.05 -7.15
CA GLY A 464 23.97 7.76 -6.45
C GLY A 464 23.16 7.81 -5.15
N ASN A 465 22.17 8.70 -5.07
CA ASN A 465 21.28 8.85 -3.91
C ASN A 465 20.00 8.00 -4.02
N SER A 466 19.83 7.25 -5.11
CA SER A 466 18.68 6.35 -5.28
C SER A 466 18.81 5.13 -4.37
N PHE A 467 17.68 4.50 -4.03
CA PHE A 467 17.67 3.29 -3.19
C PHE A 467 18.62 2.21 -3.71
N HIS A 468 18.57 1.92 -5.02
CA HIS A 468 19.46 0.97 -5.66
C HIS A 468 20.91 1.50 -5.85
N GLY A 469 21.14 2.81 -5.76
CA GLY A 469 22.46 3.44 -5.86
C GLY A 469 23.30 3.46 -4.57
N THR A 470 22.73 2.97 -3.46
CA THR A 470 23.35 2.99 -2.13
C THR A 470 24.77 2.41 -2.13
N GLY A 471 25.73 3.16 -1.57
CA GLY A 471 27.14 2.77 -1.43
C GLY A 471 28.03 3.17 -2.61
N GLY A 472 27.47 3.59 -3.75
CA GLY A 472 28.21 3.93 -4.97
C GLY A 472 28.23 5.44 -5.30
N ARG A 473 28.05 6.32 -4.31
CA ARG A 473 27.82 7.76 -4.51
C ARG A 473 28.87 8.39 -5.45
N GLY A 474 28.41 8.99 -6.55
CA GLY A 474 29.27 9.66 -7.54
C GLY A 474 30.14 8.72 -8.39
N THR A 475 29.85 7.42 -8.39
CA THR A 475 30.60 6.39 -9.12
C THR A 475 29.66 5.50 -9.92
N LYS A 476 30.21 4.73 -10.86
CA LYS A 476 29.46 3.73 -11.66
C LYS A 476 29.36 2.35 -10.98
N LEU A 477 29.73 2.25 -9.69
CA LEU A 477 29.79 0.97 -8.97
C LEU A 477 28.41 0.30 -8.83
N ALA A 478 27.34 1.08 -8.65
CA ALA A 478 25.99 0.52 -8.56
C ALA A 478 25.59 -0.15 -9.89
N GLN A 479 25.85 0.51 -11.02
CA GLN A 479 25.61 -0.02 -12.37
C GLN A 479 26.42 -1.30 -12.61
N MET A 480 27.71 -1.27 -12.25
CA MET A 480 28.59 -2.43 -12.33
C MET A 480 28.04 -3.62 -11.52
N ARG A 481 27.69 -3.40 -10.24
CA ARG A 481 27.08 -4.43 -9.39
C ARG A 481 25.86 -5.05 -10.04
N PHE A 482 24.90 -4.24 -10.50
CA PHE A 482 23.66 -4.79 -11.05
C PHE A 482 23.87 -5.53 -12.36
N CYS A 483 24.84 -5.14 -13.20
CA CYS A 483 25.17 -5.90 -14.41
C CYS A 483 25.76 -7.27 -14.09
N LEU A 484 26.65 -7.34 -13.09
CA LEU A 484 27.19 -8.61 -12.62
C LEU A 484 26.10 -9.50 -12.01
N ARG A 485 25.14 -8.91 -11.28
CA ARG A 485 23.96 -9.63 -10.78
C ARG A 485 23.04 -10.15 -11.89
N VAL A 486 23.07 -9.59 -13.10
CA VAL A 486 22.38 -10.18 -14.27
C VAL A 486 23.20 -11.34 -14.84
N LEU A 487 24.51 -11.13 -15.05
CA LEU A 487 25.39 -12.16 -15.63
C LEU A 487 25.46 -13.43 -14.77
N ASN A 488 25.58 -13.28 -13.45
CA ASN A 488 25.77 -14.41 -12.55
C ASN A 488 24.69 -15.52 -12.65
N PRO A 489 23.38 -15.23 -12.47
CA PRO A 489 22.36 -16.26 -12.62
C PRO A 489 22.24 -16.78 -14.06
N VAL A 490 22.51 -15.94 -15.07
CA VAL A 490 22.46 -16.35 -16.48
C VAL A 490 23.56 -17.36 -16.81
N VAL A 491 24.79 -17.11 -16.37
CA VAL A 491 25.93 -18.02 -16.53
C VAL A 491 25.72 -19.32 -15.73
N SER A 492 25.17 -19.20 -14.52
CA SER A 492 24.90 -20.33 -13.61
C SER A 492 23.86 -21.33 -14.13
N LEU A 493 23.10 -20.98 -15.18
CA LEU A 493 22.18 -21.92 -15.84
C LEU A 493 22.93 -23.04 -16.58
N GLY A 494 24.21 -22.83 -16.90
CA GLY A 494 25.02 -23.81 -17.62
C GLY A 494 24.63 -23.96 -19.09
N ASP A 495 23.98 -22.96 -19.69
CA ASP A 495 23.67 -22.97 -21.13
C ASP A 495 24.97 -22.79 -21.94
N ASP A 496 25.33 -23.81 -22.73
CA ASP A 496 26.59 -23.83 -23.47
C ASP A 496 26.65 -22.76 -24.55
N ALA A 497 25.57 -22.54 -25.30
CA ALA A 497 25.55 -21.57 -26.39
C ALA A 497 25.75 -20.14 -25.86
N LEU A 498 25.08 -19.82 -24.76
CA LEU A 498 25.22 -18.55 -24.07
C LEU A 498 26.62 -18.37 -23.49
N ASN A 499 27.14 -19.38 -22.79
CA ASN A 499 28.44 -19.29 -22.14
C ASN A 499 29.61 -19.25 -23.14
N VAL A 500 29.48 -19.94 -24.28
CA VAL A 500 30.42 -19.82 -25.41
C VAL A 500 30.36 -18.41 -26.00
N ASP A 501 29.17 -17.90 -26.34
CA ASP A 501 28.99 -16.55 -26.86
C ASP A 501 29.60 -15.48 -25.93
N LEU A 502 29.34 -15.59 -24.62
CA LEU A 502 29.91 -14.67 -23.63
C LEU A 502 31.44 -14.72 -23.58
N CYS A 503 32.03 -15.92 -23.62
CA CYS A 503 33.49 -16.10 -23.60
C CYS A 503 34.14 -15.60 -24.90
N ASP A 504 33.54 -15.89 -26.05
CA ASP A 504 34.03 -15.46 -27.38
C ASP A 504 34.03 -13.92 -27.51
N GLN A 505 33.13 -13.24 -26.80
CA GLN A 505 33.11 -11.78 -26.67
C GLN A 505 34.16 -11.22 -25.69
N GLY A 506 35.02 -12.07 -25.11
CA GLY A 506 36.13 -11.65 -24.26
C GLY A 506 35.79 -11.42 -22.79
N ALA A 507 34.65 -11.94 -22.30
CA ALA A 507 34.19 -11.70 -20.94
C ALA A 507 35.22 -12.04 -19.85
N ILE A 508 35.99 -13.13 -20.00
CA ILE A 508 37.01 -13.55 -19.01
C ILE A 508 38.04 -12.43 -18.79
N HIS A 509 38.64 -11.94 -19.87
CA HIS A 509 39.64 -10.87 -19.80
C HIS A 509 39.04 -9.56 -19.29
N GLN A 510 37.83 -9.21 -19.74
CA GLN A 510 37.15 -8.00 -19.29
C GLN A 510 36.85 -8.04 -17.78
N LEU A 511 36.34 -9.17 -17.28
CA LEU A 511 36.04 -9.36 -15.86
C LEU A 511 37.30 -9.32 -14.99
N LEU A 512 38.40 -9.94 -15.43
CA LEU A 512 39.71 -9.81 -14.77
C LEU A 512 40.20 -8.34 -14.76
N GLY A 513 40.01 -7.61 -15.85
CA GLY A 513 40.31 -6.19 -15.94
C GLY A 513 39.50 -5.34 -14.96
N ILE A 514 38.19 -5.61 -14.85
CA ILE A 514 37.30 -4.94 -13.89
C ILE A 514 37.73 -5.28 -12.45
N LEU A 515 38.09 -6.53 -12.17
CA LEU A 515 38.58 -6.95 -10.86
C LEU A 515 39.81 -6.13 -10.45
N LYS A 516 40.82 -6.03 -11.33
CA LYS A 516 42.02 -5.19 -11.11
C LYS A 516 41.68 -3.71 -10.94
N PHE A 517 40.77 -3.19 -11.78
CA PHE A 517 40.31 -1.81 -11.72
C PHE A 517 39.68 -1.50 -10.36
N THR A 518 38.80 -2.37 -9.86
CA THR A 518 38.13 -2.15 -8.57
C THR A 518 39.09 -2.19 -7.40
N THR A 519 40.05 -3.13 -7.40
CA THR A 519 41.10 -3.24 -6.37
C THR A 519 42.01 -2.02 -6.34
N SER A 520 42.32 -1.43 -7.49
CA SER A 520 43.29 -0.33 -7.59
C SER A 520 42.67 1.04 -7.31
N ASN A 521 41.40 1.24 -7.67
CA ASN A 521 40.76 2.57 -7.69
C ASN A 521 39.78 2.81 -6.54
N TYR A 522 39.35 1.77 -5.83
CA TYR A 522 38.39 1.91 -4.73
C TYR A 522 38.92 1.33 -3.43
N LYS A 523 38.48 1.95 -2.32
CA LYS A 523 38.73 1.42 -0.99
C LYS A 523 37.77 0.28 -0.69
N ASP A 524 38.23 -0.62 0.17
CA ASP A 524 37.43 -1.70 0.73
C ASP A 524 36.11 -1.17 1.31
N SER A 525 35.03 -1.71 0.79
CA SER A 525 33.66 -1.46 1.23
C SER A 525 32.83 -2.69 0.91
N ALA A 526 31.70 -2.88 1.59
CA ALA A 526 30.81 -4.01 1.32
C ALA A 526 30.39 -4.10 -0.16
N LEU A 527 30.16 -2.95 -0.81
CA LEU A 527 29.82 -2.89 -2.23
C LEU A 527 30.97 -3.38 -3.13
N VAL A 528 32.21 -2.96 -2.84
CA VAL A 528 33.39 -3.39 -3.61
C VAL A 528 33.64 -4.87 -3.41
N MET A 529 33.56 -5.37 -2.18
CA MET A 529 33.71 -6.80 -1.87
C MET A 529 32.66 -7.65 -2.58
N GLU A 530 31.42 -7.17 -2.64
CA GLU A 530 30.33 -7.82 -3.39
C GLU A 530 30.64 -7.90 -4.88
N ILE A 531 31.01 -6.78 -5.52
CA ILE A 531 31.38 -6.72 -6.94
C ILE A 531 32.51 -7.69 -7.26
N GLN A 532 33.58 -7.68 -6.45
CA GLN A 532 34.73 -8.55 -6.66
C GLN A 532 34.37 -10.04 -6.47
N SER A 533 33.53 -10.36 -5.48
CA SER A 533 33.04 -11.72 -5.25
C SER A 533 32.18 -12.22 -6.40
N ASP A 534 31.26 -11.39 -6.91
CA ASP A 534 30.39 -11.76 -8.04
C ASP A 534 31.19 -11.97 -9.33
N ILE A 535 32.24 -11.15 -9.58
CA ILE A 535 33.17 -11.36 -10.70
C ILE A 535 33.84 -12.72 -10.59
N LEU A 536 34.39 -13.06 -9.42
CA LEU A 536 35.08 -14.32 -9.21
C LEU A 536 34.14 -15.52 -9.34
N LEU A 537 32.91 -15.41 -8.84
CA LEU A 537 31.90 -16.46 -9.00
C LEU A 537 31.54 -16.70 -10.47
N ILE A 538 31.38 -15.64 -11.27
CA ILE A 538 31.15 -15.76 -12.72
C ILE A 538 32.35 -16.43 -13.39
N LEU A 539 33.57 -16.00 -13.08
CA LEU A 539 34.80 -16.55 -13.65
C LEU A 539 34.97 -18.04 -13.30
N SER A 540 34.73 -18.41 -12.04
CA SER A 540 34.72 -19.80 -11.58
C SER A 540 33.74 -20.64 -12.39
N THR A 541 32.47 -20.20 -12.47
CA THR A 541 31.42 -20.92 -13.18
C THR A 541 31.74 -21.10 -14.66
N LEU A 542 32.30 -20.08 -15.32
CA LEU A 542 32.69 -20.18 -16.73
C LEU A 542 33.84 -21.17 -16.94
N CYS A 543 34.80 -21.22 -16.02
CA CYS A 543 36.07 -21.95 -16.19
C CYS A 543 36.08 -23.38 -15.63
N GLU A 544 35.28 -23.68 -14.60
CA GLU A 544 35.36 -24.91 -13.79
C GLU A 544 35.52 -26.18 -14.64
N SER A 545 34.69 -26.30 -15.68
CA SER A 545 34.59 -27.50 -16.52
C SER A 545 35.15 -27.33 -17.95
N ASN A 546 35.87 -26.24 -18.27
CA ASN A 546 36.30 -25.96 -19.64
C ASN A 546 37.77 -25.54 -19.76
N ILE A 547 38.61 -26.43 -20.30
CA ILE A 547 40.07 -26.25 -20.42
C ILE A 547 40.43 -24.98 -21.19
N HIS A 548 39.76 -24.68 -22.31
CA HIS A 548 40.08 -23.50 -23.10
C HIS A 548 39.81 -22.20 -22.32
N ARG A 549 38.72 -22.15 -21.56
CA ARG A 549 38.41 -21.00 -20.69
C ARG A 549 39.41 -20.87 -19.54
N LYS A 550 39.92 -21.99 -19.00
CA LYS A 550 41.03 -21.99 -18.04
C LYS A 550 42.31 -21.42 -18.65
N GLU A 551 42.60 -21.71 -19.91
CA GLU A 551 43.74 -21.12 -20.64
C GLU A 551 43.57 -19.61 -20.84
N LEU A 552 42.35 -19.14 -21.16
CA LEU A 552 42.03 -17.71 -21.26
C LEU A 552 42.16 -17.00 -19.91
N PHE A 553 41.78 -17.65 -18.81
CA PHE A 553 42.02 -17.13 -17.46
C PHE A 553 43.52 -17.02 -17.17
N GLY A 554 44.27 -18.09 -17.47
CA GLY A 554 45.73 -18.08 -17.57
C GLY A 554 46.48 -17.61 -16.32
N TRP A 555 47.75 -17.27 -16.54
CA TRP A 555 48.63 -16.78 -15.47
C TRP A 555 48.19 -15.42 -14.91
N GLU A 556 47.58 -14.58 -15.76
CA GLU A 556 47.11 -13.26 -15.39
C GLU A 556 45.95 -13.34 -14.37
N GLY A 557 45.02 -14.27 -14.59
CA GLY A 557 43.95 -14.56 -13.65
C GLY A 557 44.51 -15.03 -12.31
N VAL A 558 45.45 -15.98 -12.31
CA VAL A 558 46.09 -16.49 -11.09
C VAL A 558 46.79 -15.38 -10.31
N ASP A 559 47.56 -14.51 -10.99
CA ASP A 559 48.24 -13.38 -10.36
C ASP A 559 47.24 -12.41 -9.69
N THR A 560 46.07 -12.22 -10.33
CA THR A 560 44.98 -11.40 -9.79
C THR A 560 44.35 -11.99 -8.52
N LEU A 561 44.42 -13.31 -8.31
CA LEU A 561 43.87 -13.97 -7.10
C LEU A 561 44.78 -13.86 -5.87
N ILE A 562 46.11 -13.74 -6.07
CA ILE A 562 47.11 -13.77 -4.99
C ILE A 562 46.81 -12.76 -3.87
N PRO A 563 46.46 -11.49 -4.15
CA PRO A 563 46.13 -10.52 -3.10
C PRO A 563 44.94 -10.96 -2.23
N PHE A 564 43.91 -11.55 -2.83
CA PHE A 564 42.70 -12.01 -2.12
C PHE A 564 42.98 -13.22 -1.22
N MET A 565 43.99 -14.04 -1.56
CA MET A 565 44.43 -15.15 -0.70
C MET A 565 45.30 -14.71 0.48
N LYS A 566 45.80 -13.48 0.48
CA LYS A 566 46.66 -12.91 1.54
C LYS A 566 45.90 -12.01 2.51
N ILE A 567 44.57 -12.15 2.58
CA ILE A 567 43.72 -11.40 3.51
C ILE A 567 44.11 -11.74 4.95
N ASP A 568 44.29 -10.72 5.79
CA ASP A 568 44.61 -10.89 7.21
C ASP A 568 43.37 -11.20 8.06
N ASP A 569 43.59 -11.70 9.28
CA ASP A 569 42.52 -12.07 10.21
C ASP A 569 41.57 -10.89 10.51
N LYS A 570 42.09 -9.66 10.53
CA LYS A 570 41.31 -8.46 10.84
C LYS A 570 40.30 -8.16 9.72
N ASN A 571 40.73 -8.24 8.48
CA ASN A 571 39.88 -8.04 7.32
C ASN A 571 38.90 -9.20 7.16
N PHE A 572 39.32 -10.43 7.41
CA PHE A 572 38.46 -11.62 7.33
C PHE A 572 37.22 -11.51 8.23
N TYR A 573 37.38 -11.00 9.46
CA TYR A 573 36.28 -10.81 10.42
C TYR A 573 35.71 -9.38 10.44
N SER A 574 36.04 -8.53 9.47
CA SER A 574 35.63 -7.12 9.45
C SER A 574 34.12 -6.90 9.25
N GLY A 575 33.40 -7.91 8.76
CA GLY A 575 31.99 -7.79 8.36
C GLY A 575 31.78 -7.10 7.00
N LEU A 576 32.86 -6.72 6.29
CA LEU A 576 32.77 -6.10 4.95
C LEU A 576 32.60 -7.12 3.81
N GLY A 577 32.75 -8.42 4.07
CA GLY A 577 32.58 -9.48 3.06
C GLY A 577 33.88 -10.06 2.51
N HIS A 578 35.04 -9.72 3.07
CA HIS A 578 36.34 -10.31 2.70
C HIS A 578 36.39 -11.84 2.82
N ASN A 579 35.64 -12.42 3.76
CA ASN A 579 35.49 -13.87 3.89
C ASN A 579 34.85 -14.51 2.65
N ARG A 580 33.75 -13.92 2.14
CA ARG A 580 33.10 -14.36 0.90
C ARG A 580 34.04 -14.21 -0.29
N LEU A 581 34.73 -13.07 -0.37
CA LEU A 581 35.70 -12.81 -1.43
C LEU A 581 36.83 -13.85 -1.46
N LEU A 582 37.37 -14.22 -0.30
CA LEU A 582 38.38 -15.28 -0.18
C LEU A 582 37.83 -16.62 -0.71
N PHE A 583 36.62 -17.01 -0.31
CA PHE A 583 36.02 -18.26 -0.79
C PHE A 583 35.80 -18.25 -2.30
N CYS A 584 35.31 -17.15 -2.87
CA CYS A 584 35.19 -17.01 -4.33
C CYS A 584 36.55 -17.06 -5.03
N ALA A 585 37.61 -16.51 -4.43
CA ALA A 585 38.96 -16.60 -4.98
C ALA A 585 39.52 -18.03 -4.94
N LEU A 586 39.23 -18.78 -3.88
CA LEU A 586 39.62 -20.19 -3.75
C LEU A 586 38.85 -21.09 -4.71
N ASP A 587 37.57 -20.78 -4.95
CA ASP A 587 36.74 -21.48 -5.94
C ASP A 587 37.34 -21.35 -7.35
N CYS A 588 38.11 -20.27 -7.59
CA CYS A 588 38.84 -20.08 -8.83
C CYS A 588 40.14 -20.92 -8.99
N LEU A 589 40.40 -21.89 -8.11
CA LEU A 589 41.58 -22.77 -8.14
C LEU A 589 41.18 -24.19 -8.58
N TRP A 590 41.01 -24.38 -9.89
CA TRP A 590 40.49 -25.59 -10.55
C TRP A 590 41.50 -26.41 -11.33
#